data_AF-A0A015M6C9-F1
#
_entry.id   AF-A0A015M6C9-F1
#
_cell.length_a   1.000
_cell.length_b   1.000
_cell.length_c   1.000
_cell.angle_alpha   90.00
_cell.angle_beta   90.00
_cell.angle_gamma   90.00
#
_symmetry.space_group_name_H-M   'P 1'
#
loop_
_entity.id
_entity.type
_entity.pdbx_description
1 polymer ?
#
loop_
_entity_poly.entity_id
_entity_poly.type
_entity_poly.pdbx_seq_one_letter_code
_entity_poly.pdbx_strand_id
1 'polypeptide(L)'
;MAYILPLTPISPISFTEDILQCSVCKKTFKSKRGLSQHKAIIRRYNSSRVGFYKLPKNFINEFKKTLVFLIHRQLPCHFTKIGLKAVTVACTESQFFATFGVHLWGPDASSKLAQVFGDTNWRTKFYHGNKVTSVVTNLDDIDTEEENPLDRK
;
A
#
# COMPACT_ATOMS: atom_id res chain seq x y z
N MET A 1 -15.91 -24.26 63.50
CA MET A 1 -16.97 -24.13 62.47
C MET A 1 -16.48 -23.10 61.46
N ALA A 2 -16.42 -23.49 60.19
CA ALA A 2 -15.70 -22.77 59.13
C ALA A 2 -16.36 -21.42 58.79
N TYR A 3 -15.55 -20.37 58.67
CA TYR A 3 -15.98 -19.06 58.20
C TYR A 3 -15.85 -19.03 56.68
N ILE A 4 -16.98 -18.89 55.98
CA ILE A 4 -17.01 -18.74 54.52
C ILE A 4 -16.91 -17.24 54.21
N LEU A 5 -15.79 -16.83 53.61
CA LEU A 5 -15.65 -15.48 53.03
C LEU A 5 -16.47 -15.40 51.72
N PRO A 6 -17.17 -14.28 51.45
CA PRO A 6 -17.88 -14.11 50.19
C PRO A 6 -16.90 -13.96 49.03
N LEU A 7 -17.10 -14.75 47.98
CA LEU A 7 -16.40 -14.64 46.70
C LEU A 7 -16.70 -13.27 46.08
N THR A 8 -15.68 -12.43 45.93
CA THR A 8 -15.76 -11.21 45.14
C THR A 8 -16.01 -11.58 43.67
N PRO A 9 -16.88 -10.86 42.95
CA PRO A 9 -17.10 -11.12 41.53
C PRO A 9 -15.83 -10.80 40.74
N ILE A 10 -15.29 -11.81 40.08
CA ILE A 10 -14.23 -11.66 39.07
C ILE A 10 -14.83 -10.81 37.95
N SER A 11 -14.43 -9.54 37.89
CA SER A 11 -14.78 -8.69 36.76
C SER A 11 -14.24 -9.34 35.48
N PRO A 12 -15.04 -9.45 34.41
CA PRO A 12 -14.55 -9.93 33.14
C PRO A 12 -13.47 -8.96 32.66
N ILE A 13 -12.23 -9.42 32.59
CA ILE A 13 -11.16 -8.71 31.88
C ILE A 13 -11.61 -8.74 30.42
N SER A 14 -12.23 -7.66 29.96
CA SER A 14 -12.46 -7.44 28.55
C SER A 14 -11.09 -7.22 27.93
N PHE A 15 -10.46 -8.30 27.46
CA PHE A 15 -9.44 -8.22 26.44
C PHE A 15 -10.16 -7.82 25.15
N THR A 16 -10.60 -6.57 25.07
CA THR A 16 -10.72 -5.91 23.77
C THR A 16 -9.29 -5.79 23.30
N GLU A 17 -8.81 -6.77 22.54
CA GLU A 17 -7.64 -6.56 21.70
C GLU A 17 -7.98 -5.37 20.81
N ASP A 18 -7.54 -4.18 21.22
CA ASP A 18 -7.66 -2.97 20.44
C ASP A 18 -7.05 -3.29 19.08
N ILE A 19 -7.89 -3.45 18.05
CA ILE A 19 -7.42 -3.72 16.70
C ILE A 19 -6.61 -2.48 16.30
N LEU A 20 -5.29 -2.63 16.26
CA LEU A 20 -4.37 -1.54 15.96
C LEU A 20 -4.36 -1.33 14.45
N GLN A 21 -5.37 -0.61 13.96
CA GLN A 21 -5.59 -0.39 12.54
C GLN A 21 -5.24 1.05 12.12
N CYS A 22 -4.70 1.21 10.92
CA CYS A 22 -4.59 2.52 10.29
C CYS A 22 -5.95 2.98 9.76
N SER A 23 -6.39 4.18 10.14
CA SER A 23 -7.67 4.73 9.66
C SER A 23 -7.69 5.03 8.16
N VAL A 24 -6.52 5.27 7.55
CA VAL A 24 -6.35 5.66 6.15
C VAL A 24 -6.31 4.44 5.21
N CYS A 25 -5.36 3.53 5.44
CA CYS A 25 -5.15 2.37 4.57
C CYS A 25 -5.80 1.08 5.07
N LYS A 26 -6.39 1.08 6.28
CA LYS A 26 -7.04 -0.07 6.91
C LYS A 26 -6.11 -1.25 7.23
N LYS A 27 -4.79 -1.11 7.07
CA LYS A 27 -3.80 -2.12 7.52
C LYS A 27 -3.84 -2.30 9.03
N THR A 28 -3.84 -3.54 9.49
CA THR A 28 -3.76 -3.94 10.91
C THR A 28 -2.30 -4.15 11.32
N PHE A 29 -2.00 -3.94 12.60
CA PHE A 29 -0.65 -4.00 13.14
C PHE A 29 -0.62 -4.82 14.42
N LYS A 30 0.45 -5.61 14.61
CA LYS A 30 0.68 -6.39 15.83
C LYS A 30 1.10 -5.53 17.03
N SER A 31 1.51 -4.27 16.81
CA SER A 31 2.01 -3.40 17.88
C SER A 31 1.68 -1.92 17.69
N LYS A 32 1.55 -1.19 18.82
CA LYS A 32 1.31 0.26 18.83
C LYS A 32 2.47 1.03 18.18
N ARG A 33 3.70 0.56 18.39
CA ARG A 33 4.92 1.11 17.76
C ARG A 33 4.84 1.02 16.23
N GLY A 34 4.48 -0.16 15.69
CA GLY A 34 4.33 -0.37 14.25
C GLY A 34 3.26 0.55 13.65
N LEU A 35 2.10 0.65 14.30
CA LEU A 35 1.04 1.57 13.87
C LEU A 35 1.49 3.03 13.91
N SER A 36 2.24 3.44 14.93
CA SER A 36 2.76 4.81 15.06
C SER A 36 3.77 5.16 13.95
N GLN A 37 4.73 4.26 13.69
CA GLN A 37 5.70 4.42 12.60
C GLN A 37 5.00 4.50 11.24
N HIS A 38 4.02 3.62 11.00
CA HIS A 38 3.21 3.65 9.80
C HIS A 38 2.45 4.98 9.65
N LYS A 39 1.81 5.48 10.71
CA LYS A 39 1.14 6.79 10.71
C LYS A 39 2.10 7.93 10.39
N ALA A 40 3.34 7.89 10.90
CA ALA A 40 4.35 8.91 10.59
C ALA A 40 4.73 8.91 9.10
N ILE A 41 4.88 7.72 8.50
CA ILE A 41 5.13 7.56 7.07
C ILE A 41 3.97 8.12 6.24
N ILE A 42 2.74 7.71 6.55
CA ILE A 42 1.53 8.17 5.85
C ILE A 42 1.40 9.69 5.94
N ARG A 43 1.60 10.26 7.14
CA ARG A 43 1.58 11.72 7.32
C ARG A 43 2.63 12.41 6.48
N ARG A 44 3.86 11.89 6.43
CA ARG A 44 4.96 12.49 5.65
C ARG A 44 4.62 12.57 4.17
N TYR A 45 4.05 11.52 3.59
CA TYR A 45 3.75 11.48 2.16
C TYR A 45 2.40 12.10 1.77
N ASN A 46 1.45 12.21 2.71
CA ASN A 46 0.15 12.85 2.46
C ASN A 46 0.13 14.34 2.82
N SER A 47 1.16 14.86 3.51
CA SER A 47 1.24 16.29 3.80
C SER A 47 1.75 17.03 2.56
N SER A 48 0.81 17.48 1.72
CA SER A 48 1.13 18.36 0.59
C SER A 48 1.73 19.67 1.11
N ARG A 49 2.95 20.00 0.68
CA ARG A 49 3.50 21.33 0.89
C ARG A 49 2.79 22.31 -0.04
N VAL A 50 2.17 23.34 0.53
CA VAL A 50 1.50 24.39 -0.24
C VAL A 50 2.52 25.06 -1.17
N GLY A 51 2.17 25.28 -2.45
CA GLY A 51 2.99 26.07 -3.37
C GLY A 51 3.65 25.34 -4.56
N PHE A 52 3.23 24.12 -4.91
CA PHE A 52 3.72 23.50 -6.15
C PHE A 52 3.18 24.21 -7.40
N TYR A 53 4.05 24.41 -8.39
CA TYR A 53 3.63 24.83 -9.72
C TYR A 53 2.72 23.76 -10.34
N LYS A 54 1.69 24.20 -11.07
CA LYS A 54 0.79 23.30 -11.78
C LYS A 54 1.54 22.67 -12.95
N LEU A 55 1.83 21.38 -12.85
CA LEU A 55 2.47 20.62 -13.91
C LEU A 55 1.59 20.56 -15.16
N PRO A 56 2.17 20.69 -16.37
CA PRO A 56 1.46 20.47 -17.63
C PRO A 56 0.86 19.05 -17.71
N LYS A 57 -0.35 18.94 -18.26
CA LYS A 57 -1.07 17.65 -18.36
C LYS A 57 -0.32 16.59 -19.17
N ASN A 58 0.34 17.00 -20.25
CA ASN A 58 1.17 16.13 -21.08
C ASN A 58 2.30 15.49 -20.28
N PHE A 59 2.98 16.27 -19.43
CA PHE A 59 4.05 15.77 -18.58
C PHE A 59 3.56 14.76 -17.55
N ILE A 60 2.41 15.02 -16.93
CA ILE A 60 1.76 14.07 -16.01
C ILE A 60 1.43 12.75 -16.76
N ASN A 61 0.93 12.83 -17.99
CA ASN A 61 0.59 11.65 -18.78
C ASN A 61 1.83 10.84 -19.19
N GLU A 62 2.92 11.49 -19.59
CA GLU A 62 4.19 10.80 -19.87
C GLU A 62 4.77 10.12 -18.63
N PHE A 63 4.65 10.76 -17.47
CA PHE A 63 5.03 10.14 -16.21
C PHE A 63 4.17 8.90 -15.89
N LYS A 64 2.84 8.97 -16.08
CA LYS A 64 1.95 7.80 -15.93
C LYS A 64 2.34 6.65 -16.86
N LYS A 65 2.62 6.93 -18.13
CA LYS A 65 3.10 5.93 -19.09
C LYS A 65 4.42 5.29 -18.64
N THR A 66 5.33 6.10 -18.10
CA THR A 66 6.61 5.61 -17.55
C THR A 66 6.38 4.63 -16.40
N LEU A 67 5.44 4.94 -15.49
CA LEU A 67 5.08 4.04 -14.39
C LEU A 67 4.53 2.71 -14.89
N VAL A 68 3.56 2.75 -15.82
CA VAL A 68 2.97 1.53 -16.42
C VAL A 68 4.04 0.70 -17.14
N PHE A 69 4.93 1.35 -17.89
CA PHE A 69 6.05 0.68 -18.54
C PHE A 69 6.97 -0.03 -17.53
N LEU A 70 7.32 0.62 -16.42
CA LEU A 70 8.15 0.01 -15.38
C LEU A 70 7.45 -1.17 -14.71
N ILE A 71 6.14 -1.09 -14.47
CA ILE A 71 5.32 -2.21 -13.97
C ILE A 71 5.37 -3.37 -14.96
N HIS A 72 5.08 -3.12 -16.24
CA HIS A 72 5.11 -4.13 -17.30
C HIS A 72 6.51 -4.75 -17.49
N ARG A 73 7.58 -3.99 -17.24
CA ARG A 73 8.95 -4.53 -17.26
C ARG A 73 9.16 -5.58 -16.17
N GLN A 74 8.50 -5.41 -15.02
CA GLN A 74 8.59 -6.36 -13.91
C GLN A 74 7.65 -7.56 -14.01
N LEU A 75 6.74 -7.59 -14.98
CA LEU A 75 5.91 -8.75 -15.27
C LEU A 75 6.69 -9.72 -16.17
N PRO A 76 7.12 -10.90 -15.67
CA PRO A 76 7.81 -11.91 -16.48
C PRO A 76 6.81 -12.84 -17.16
N CYS A 77 7.21 -13.45 -18.29
CA CYS A 77 6.40 -14.48 -18.96
C CYS A 77 6.52 -15.87 -18.30
N HIS A 78 7.51 -16.05 -17.41
CA HIS A 78 7.84 -17.36 -16.83
C HIS A 78 7.42 -17.45 -15.37
N PHE A 79 6.76 -18.56 -15.02
CA PHE A 79 6.20 -18.79 -13.69
C PHE A 79 7.26 -18.76 -12.57
N THR A 80 8.49 -19.20 -12.84
CA THR A 80 9.60 -19.22 -11.88
C THR A 80 10.06 -17.83 -11.43
N LYS A 81 9.62 -16.77 -12.12
CA LYS A 81 9.98 -15.38 -11.80
C LYS A 81 8.81 -14.59 -11.20
N ILE A 82 7.65 -15.22 -11.04
CA ILE A 82 6.45 -14.64 -10.43
C ILE A 82 6.65 -14.53 -8.91
N GLY A 83 6.19 -13.43 -8.33
CA GLY A 83 6.28 -13.16 -6.90
C GLY A 83 6.10 -11.68 -6.60
N LEU A 84 6.29 -11.28 -5.35
CA LEU A 84 6.26 -9.88 -4.94
C LEU A 84 7.34 -9.10 -5.70
N LYS A 85 6.95 -8.00 -6.36
CA LYS A 85 7.85 -7.11 -7.10
C LYS A 85 7.68 -5.69 -6.63
N ALA A 86 8.80 -5.03 -6.36
CA ALA A 86 8.85 -3.60 -6.13
C ALA A 86 9.24 -2.87 -7.43
N VAL A 87 8.58 -1.74 -7.70
CA VAL A 87 8.96 -0.79 -8.73
C VAL A 87 9.37 0.50 -8.03
N THR A 88 10.57 0.98 -8.32
CA THR A 88 11.09 2.24 -7.78
C THR A 88 11.32 3.22 -8.92
N VAL A 89 10.93 4.47 -8.71
CA VAL A 89 11.11 5.55 -9.68
C VAL A 89 11.55 6.80 -8.94
N ALA A 90 12.58 7.46 -9.44
CA ALA A 90 12.91 8.80 -8.98
C ALA A 90 11.90 9.78 -9.57
N CYS A 91 11.23 10.54 -8.71
CA CYS A 91 10.32 11.60 -9.13
C CYS A 91 10.35 12.76 -8.14
N THR A 92 9.99 13.95 -8.62
CA THR A 92 9.79 15.13 -7.78
C THR A 92 8.50 15.00 -6.99
N GLU A 93 8.43 15.69 -5.84
CA GLU A 93 7.22 15.75 -5.00
C GLU A 93 6.02 16.28 -5.81
N SER A 94 6.24 17.27 -6.68
CA SER A 94 5.20 17.80 -7.58
C SER A 94 4.65 16.76 -8.56
N GLN A 95 5.50 15.92 -9.16
CA GLN A 95 5.07 14.82 -10.04
C GLN A 95 4.24 13.81 -9.28
N PHE A 96 4.70 13.43 -8.08
CA PHE A 96 4.01 12.48 -7.24
C PHE A 96 2.58 12.97 -6.90
N PHE A 97 2.46 14.19 -6.38
CA PHE A 97 1.14 14.74 -6.01
C PHE A 97 0.25 15.02 -7.22
N ALA A 98 0.81 15.47 -8.34
CA ALA A 98 0.02 15.70 -9.56
C ALA A 98 -0.54 14.41 -10.15
N THR A 99 0.13 13.27 -9.93
CA THR A 99 -0.29 11.96 -10.43
C THR A 99 -1.17 11.20 -9.46
N PHE A 100 -0.78 11.12 -8.18
CA PHE A 100 -1.44 10.27 -7.17
C PHE A 100 -2.35 11.04 -6.21
N GLY A 101 -2.23 12.36 -6.14
CA GLY A 101 -2.93 13.17 -5.15
C GLY A 101 -2.49 12.86 -3.71
N VAL A 102 -3.38 13.11 -2.75
CA VAL A 102 -3.12 13.00 -1.30
C VAL A 102 -3.58 11.66 -0.69
N HIS A 103 -4.09 10.73 -1.49
CA HIS A 103 -4.65 9.47 -1.00
C HIS A 103 -3.75 8.28 -1.35
N LEU A 104 -2.81 7.95 -0.46
CA LEU A 104 -2.15 6.64 -0.43
C LEU A 104 -3.13 5.57 0.08
N TRP A 105 -3.25 4.46 -0.65
CA TRP A 105 -4.49 3.72 -0.91
C TRP A 105 -5.07 2.86 0.23
N GLY A 106 -6.39 2.64 0.15
CA GLY A 106 -7.18 1.70 0.97
C GLY A 106 -7.56 0.44 0.18
N PRO A 107 -8.59 -0.33 0.59
CA PRO A 107 -8.88 -1.69 0.09
C PRO A 107 -9.22 -1.82 -1.42
N ASP A 108 -9.29 -0.72 -2.16
CA ASP A 108 -9.55 -0.71 -3.61
C ASP A 108 -8.39 -0.05 -4.38
N ALA A 109 -7.17 -0.51 -4.11
CA ALA A 109 -5.96 0.01 -4.75
C ALA A 109 -5.96 -0.22 -6.27
N SER A 110 -6.47 -1.36 -6.74
CA SER A 110 -6.48 -1.69 -8.19
C SER A 110 -7.32 -0.71 -9.00
N SER A 111 -8.55 -0.43 -8.56
CA SER A 111 -9.47 0.43 -9.32
C SER A 111 -9.00 1.89 -9.28
N LYS A 112 -8.47 2.33 -8.15
CA LYS A 112 -7.85 3.66 -8.03
C LYS A 112 -6.65 3.81 -8.96
N LEU A 113 -5.80 2.78 -9.05
CA LEU A 113 -4.67 2.79 -9.97
C LEU A 113 -5.08 2.85 -11.44
N ALA A 114 -6.12 2.13 -11.83
CA ALA A 114 -6.66 2.23 -13.18
C ALA A 114 -7.13 3.66 -13.51
N GLN A 115 -7.80 4.32 -12.57
CA GLN A 115 -8.22 5.73 -12.72
C GLN A 115 -7.02 6.68 -12.77
N VAL A 116 -6.01 6.48 -11.92
CA VAL A 116 -4.80 7.29 -11.92
C VAL A 116 -4.08 7.17 -13.26
N PHE A 117 -3.85 5.96 -13.76
CA PHE A 117 -3.14 5.77 -15.03
C PHE A 117 -3.99 6.11 -16.25
N GLY A 118 -5.32 6.08 -16.13
CA GLY A 118 -6.21 6.23 -17.28
C GLY A 118 -6.12 5.04 -18.24
N ASP A 119 -5.71 3.88 -17.72
CA ASP A 119 -5.48 2.64 -18.46
C ASP A 119 -6.09 1.50 -17.65
N THR A 120 -7.05 0.78 -18.22
CA THR A 120 -7.68 -0.38 -17.58
C THR A 120 -6.80 -1.64 -17.64
N ASN A 121 -5.85 -1.66 -18.57
CA ASN A 121 -4.91 -2.76 -18.81
C ASN A 121 -3.55 -2.52 -18.14
N TRP A 122 -3.39 -1.48 -17.32
CA TRP A 122 -2.13 -1.14 -16.63
C TRP A 122 -1.52 -2.29 -15.83
N ARG A 123 -2.37 -3.24 -15.39
CA ARG A 123 -1.99 -4.40 -14.59
C ARG A 123 -1.64 -5.62 -15.42
N THR A 124 -2.01 -5.65 -16.71
CA THR A 124 -1.96 -6.87 -17.53
C THR A 124 -1.03 -6.69 -18.72
N LYS A 125 -0.03 -7.55 -18.80
CA LYS A 125 0.88 -7.64 -19.93
C LYS A 125 0.51 -8.84 -20.79
N PHE A 126 0.30 -8.58 -22.08
CA PHE A 126 0.01 -9.58 -23.09
C PHE A 126 1.30 -10.04 -23.78
N TYR A 127 1.43 -11.34 -23.97
CA TYR A 127 2.52 -11.97 -24.70
C TYR A 127 2.01 -12.67 -25.96
N HIS A 128 2.94 -13.03 -26.83
CA HIS A 128 2.62 -13.84 -28.00
C HIS A 128 2.02 -15.19 -27.60
N GLY A 129 0.97 -15.63 -28.30
CA GLY A 129 0.26 -16.89 -28.02
C GLY A 129 -0.76 -16.83 -26.88
N ASN A 130 -1.49 -15.71 -26.74
CA ASN A 130 -2.57 -15.49 -25.76
C ASN A 130 -2.17 -15.67 -24.28
N LYS A 131 -0.87 -15.66 -23.97
CA LYS A 131 -0.39 -15.71 -22.59
C LYS A 131 -0.46 -14.32 -21.97
N VAL A 132 -0.88 -14.25 -20.71
CA VAL A 132 -0.99 -13.00 -19.96
C VAL A 132 -0.34 -13.12 -18.59
N THR A 133 0.20 -12.02 -18.09
CA THR A 133 0.66 -11.90 -16.71
C THR A 133 0.04 -10.64 -16.12
N SER A 134 -0.53 -10.75 -14.92
CA SER A 134 -1.30 -9.68 -14.28
C SER A 134 -0.80 -9.38 -12.88
N VAL A 135 -0.86 -8.10 -12.48
CA VAL A 135 -0.63 -7.66 -11.10
C VAL A 135 -1.87 -7.98 -10.25
N VAL A 136 -1.63 -8.55 -9.07
CA VAL A 136 -2.65 -8.73 -8.02
C VAL A 136 -2.32 -7.76 -6.88
N THR A 137 -3.30 -6.93 -6.49
CA THR A 137 -3.13 -5.88 -5.45
C THR A 137 -3.81 -6.21 -4.13
N ASN A 138 -4.75 -7.17 -4.12
CA ASN A 138 -5.42 -7.60 -2.90
C ASN A 138 -4.51 -8.61 -2.21
N LEU A 139 -3.97 -8.19 -1.07
CA LEU A 139 -2.91 -8.86 -0.32
C LEU A 139 -3.42 -9.31 1.04
N ASP A 140 -4.73 -9.59 1.15
CA ASP A 140 -5.37 -9.92 2.42
C ASP A 140 -4.81 -11.20 3.07
N ASP A 141 -3.97 -11.99 2.37
CA ASP A 141 -3.42 -13.26 2.89
C ASP A 141 -1.89 -13.43 2.78
N ILE A 142 -1.10 -12.39 2.46
CA ILE A 142 0.36 -12.55 2.50
C ILE A 142 0.89 -11.88 3.76
N ASP A 143 1.02 -12.67 4.83
CA ASP A 143 1.97 -12.47 5.92
C ASP A 143 3.40 -12.37 5.35
N THR A 144 3.71 -11.24 4.73
CA THR A 144 5.08 -10.91 4.37
C THR A 144 5.62 -10.11 5.53
N GLU A 145 6.61 -10.66 6.23
CA GLU A 145 7.50 -9.86 7.05
C GLU A 145 8.10 -8.78 6.15
N GLU A 146 7.52 -7.58 6.23
CA GLU A 146 7.90 -6.41 5.47
C GLU A 146 9.24 -5.92 6.04
N GLU A 147 10.34 -6.53 5.60
CA GLU A 147 11.67 -6.00 5.83
C GLU A 147 11.73 -4.61 5.18
N ASN A 148 11.97 -3.60 6.01
CA ASN A 148 12.03 -2.21 5.59
C ASN A 148 13.14 -2.06 4.53
N PRO A 149 12.83 -1.55 3.32
CA PRO A 149 13.84 -1.39 2.28
C PRO A 149 14.97 -0.39 2.62
N LEU A 150 14.90 0.27 3.78
CA LEU A 150 16.00 1.11 4.33
C LEU A 150 16.98 0.35 5.23
N ASP A 151 16.70 -0.91 5.60
CA ASP A 151 17.56 -1.71 6.49
C ASP A 151 18.65 -2.51 5.74
N ARG A 152 18.63 -2.53 4.40
CA ARG A 152 19.78 -3.00 3.61
C ARG A 152 20.83 -1.90 3.53
N LYS A 153 21.80 -1.94 4.45
CA LYS A 153 23.03 -1.15 4.39
C LYS A 153 24.24 -2.05 4.39
#